data_AF-A0A8T8SC37-F1
#
_entry.id   AF-A0A8T8SC37-F1
#
_cell.length_a   1.000
_cell.length_b   1.000
_cell.length_c   1.000
_cell.angle_alpha   90.00
_cell.angle_beta   90.00
_cell.angle_gamma   90.00
#
_symmetry.space_group_name_H-M   'P 1'
#
loop_
_entity.id
_entity.type
_entity.pdbx_description
1 polymer ?
#
loop_
_entity_poly.entity_id
_entity_poly.type
_entity_poly.pdbx_seq_one_letter_code
_entity_poly.pdbx_strand_id
1 'polypeptide(L)'
;MPQTDSQTKPISEIRATPRSMRLVTESIGSDLEQFSTDNALIVRQIRLLAINALIEAARAGETGKGFAVVANEVQRLAQGASETAERFQENVLGRIHQSRSMADELVEQMEGVRLIDLAQTLVQFIVRNLFERTADVRWWATDSALWGALEEPSAEKAQHAAARLGVINRFYTVYLDLVMTDAKGQVIASANPRYQRSLKGKDLS
;
A
#
# COMPACT_ATOMS: atom_id res chain seq x y z
N MET A 1 -40.91 7.46 -6.76
CA MET A 1 -40.05 8.05 -5.71
C MET A 1 -39.41 6.89 -4.96
N PRO A 2 -38.14 6.57 -5.19
CA PRO A 2 -37.40 5.63 -4.36
C PRO A 2 -36.77 6.41 -3.20
N GLN A 3 -37.17 6.08 -1.97
CA GLN A 3 -36.54 6.57 -0.75
C GLN A 3 -35.15 5.95 -0.65
N THR A 4 -34.12 6.80 -0.59
CA THR A 4 -32.75 6.43 -0.29
C THR A 4 -32.61 6.17 1.21
N ASP A 5 -32.63 4.90 1.59
CA ASP A 5 -32.24 4.44 2.93
C ASP A 5 -30.74 4.69 3.13
N SER A 6 -30.39 5.78 3.80
CA SER A 6 -29.04 6.01 4.33
C SER A 6 -28.88 5.25 5.65
N GLN A 7 -28.76 3.92 5.58
CA GLN A 7 -28.34 3.15 6.75
C GLN A 7 -26.83 3.36 6.97
N THR A 8 -26.51 4.31 7.85
CA THR A 8 -25.18 4.43 8.46
C THR A 8 -24.94 3.17 9.29
N LYS A 9 -24.11 2.27 8.75
CA LYS A 9 -23.68 1.06 9.46
C LYS A 9 -23.01 1.42 10.79
N PRO A 10 -23.25 0.66 11.87
CA PRO A 10 -22.62 0.91 13.16
C PRO A 10 -21.09 0.81 13.06
N ILE A 11 -20.40 1.76 13.68
CA ILE A 11 -18.93 1.89 13.69
C ILE A 11 -18.22 0.61 14.14
N SER A 12 -18.89 -0.26 14.91
CA SER A 12 -18.38 -1.54 15.40
C SER A 12 -18.06 -2.59 14.32
N GLU A 13 -18.57 -2.44 13.10
CA GLU A 13 -18.29 -3.37 11.97
C GLU A 13 -17.21 -2.85 11.01
N ILE A 14 -16.70 -1.64 11.24
CA ILE A 14 -15.71 -1.03 10.35
C ILE A 14 -14.35 -1.64 10.67
N ARG A 15 -13.85 -2.51 9.77
CA ARG A 15 -12.46 -3.00 9.86
C ARG A 15 -11.53 -1.78 9.90
N ALA A 16 -10.73 -1.68 10.96
CA ALA A 16 -9.77 -0.59 11.13
C ALA A 16 -8.72 -0.68 10.01
N THR A 17 -8.88 0.15 8.99
CA THR A 17 -7.91 0.35 7.91
C THR A 17 -7.65 1.84 7.80
N PRO A 18 -6.50 2.27 7.26
CA PRO A 18 -6.23 3.69 7.06
C PRO A 18 -7.33 4.42 6.27
N ARG A 19 -7.92 3.73 5.29
CA ARG A 19 -9.05 4.23 4.52
C ARG A 19 -10.30 4.43 5.36
N SER A 20 -10.62 3.48 6.25
CA SER A 20 -11.74 3.59 7.17
C SER A 20 -11.53 4.71 8.19
N MET A 21 -10.30 4.86 8.69
CA MET A 21 -9.91 5.93 9.61
C MET A 21 -10.12 7.30 8.95
N ARG A 22 -9.74 7.46 7.68
CA ARG A 22 -10.01 8.70 6.93
C ARG A 22 -11.50 9.04 6.87
N LEU A 23 -12.35 8.06 6.54
CA LEU A 23 -13.80 8.28 6.46
C LEU A 23 -14.40 8.70 7.81
N VAL A 24 -13.97 8.05 8.90
CA VAL A 24 -14.42 8.41 10.25
C VAL A 24 -13.94 9.81 10.63
N THR A 25 -12.67 10.14 10.37
CA THR A 25 -12.09 11.46 10.67
C THR A 25 -12.76 12.59 9.86
N GLU A 26 -13.14 12.33 8.60
CA GLU A 26 -13.94 13.25 7.79
C GLU A 26 -15.36 13.44 8.35
N SER A 27 -16.02 12.35 8.76
CA SER A 27 -17.35 12.41 9.40
C SER A 27 -17.30 13.23 10.70
N ILE A 28 -16.31 13.00 11.57
CA ILE A 28 -16.16 13.75 12.82
C ILE A 28 -15.93 15.23 12.52
N GLY A 29 -15.18 15.57 11.47
CA GLY A 29 -15.01 16.97 11.04
C GLY A 29 -16.34 17.63 10.67
N SER A 30 -17.16 16.95 9.88
CA SER A 30 -18.49 17.43 9.50
C SER A 30 -19.43 17.57 10.72
N ASP A 31 -19.43 16.60 11.62
CA ASP A 31 -20.26 16.64 12.83
C ASP A 31 -19.85 17.80 13.75
N LEU A 32 -18.55 18.08 13.83
CA LEU A 32 -17.99 19.19 14.62
C LEU A 32 -18.40 20.56 14.05
N GLU A 33 -18.39 20.71 12.72
CA GLU A 33 -18.86 21.94 12.06
C GLU A 33 -20.34 22.19 12.32
N GLN A 34 -21.16 21.14 12.24
CA GLN A 34 -22.59 21.22 12.54
C GLN A 34 -22.82 21.60 14.00
N PHE A 35 -22.14 20.92 14.94
CA PHE A 35 -22.23 21.22 16.37
C PHE A 35 -21.82 22.67 16.70
N SER A 36 -20.74 23.15 16.09
CA SER A 36 -20.27 24.53 16.28
C SER A 36 -21.32 25.55 15.82
N THR A 37 -21.94 25.29 14.67
CA THR A 37 -23.01 26.13 14.12
C THR A 37 -24.22 26.17 15.06
N ASP A 38 -24.65 25.00 15.55
CA ASP A 38 -25.80 24.89 16.46
C ASP A 38 -25.52 25.57 17.82
N ASN A 39 -24.32 25.38 18.36
CA ASN A 39 -23.92 26.04 19.60
C ASN A 39 -23.86 27.58 19.44
N ALA A 40 -23.36 28.08 18.31
CA ALA A 40 -23.33 29.52 18.03
C ALA A 40 -24.75 30.13 17.96
N LEU A 41 -25.73 29.38 17.42
CA LEU A 41 -27.14 29.78 17.43
C LEU A 41 -27.71 29.84 18.84
N ILE A 42 -27.45 28.82 19.66
CA ILE A 42 -27.91 28.76 21.07
C ILE A 42 -27.31 29.91 21.87
N VAL A 43 -26.00 30.13 21.79
CA VAL A 43 -25.32 31.25 22.48
C VAL A 43 -25.92 32.59 22.07
N ARG A 44 -26.22 32.78 20.77
CA ARG A 44 -26.87 34.01 20.28
C ARG A 44 -28.27 34.19 20.87
N GLN A 45 -29.07 33.13 20.95
CA GLN A 45 -30.40 33.18 21.57
C GLN A 45 -30.32 33.52 23.07
N ILE A 46 -29.39 32.91 23.80
CA ILE A 46 -29.17 33.21 25.22
C ILE A 46 -28.79 34.68 25.42
N ARG A 47 -27.90 35.22 24.57
CA ARG A 47 -27.53 36.64 24.61
C ARG A 47 -28.72 37.56 24.38
N LEU A 48 -29.58 37.24 23.41
CA LEU A 48 -30.81 38.01 23.17
C LEU A 48 -31.76 37.95 24.37
N LEU A 49 -31.93 36.78 24.99
CA LEU A 49 -32.75 36.63 26.20
C LEU A 49 -32.20 37.48 27.35
N ALA A 50 -30.87 37.47 27.56
CA ALA A 50 -30.21 38.27 28.58
C ALA A 50 -30.37 39.78 28.32
N ILE A 51 -30.25 40.22 27.07
CA ILE A 51 -30.49 41.62 26.69
C ILE A 51 -31.94 42.02 26.97
N ASN A 52 -32.92 41.18 26.61
CA ASN A 52 -34.33 41.46 26.90
C ASN A 52 -34.58 41.55 28.42
N ALA A 53 -33.94 40.67 29.21
CA ALA A 53 -34.01 40.73 30.66
C ALA A 53 -33.38 42.00 31.24
N LEU A 54 -32.26 42.49 30.68
CA LEU A 54 -31.63 43.76 31.06
C LEU A 54 -32.55 44.96 30.75
N ILE A 55 -33.22 44.96 29.60
CA ILE A 55 -34.18 46.01 29.22
C ILE A 55 -35.34 46.06 30.21
N GLU A 56 -35.93 44.90 30.55
CA GLU A 56 -37.07 44.85 31.48
C GLU A 56 -36.64 45.20 32.92
N ALA A 57 -35.44 44.79 33.34
CA ALA A 57 -34.86 45.19 34.60
C ALA A 57 -34.66 46.72 34.69
N ALA A 58 -34.19 47.36 33.62
CA ALA A 58 -34.09 48.82 33.56
C ALA A 58 -35.46 49.50 33.63
N ARG A 59 -36.48 48.92 32.97
CA ARG A 59 -37.86 49.43 32.97
C ARG A 59 -38.52 49.37 34.35
N ALA A 60 -38.21 48.33 35.14
CA ALA A 60 -38.68 48.16 36.51
C ALA A 60 -37.96 49.04 37.55
N GLY A 61 -36.93 49.80 37.14
CA GLY A 61 -36.20 50.73 38.00
C GLY A 61 -35.53 50.04 39.19
N GLU A 62 -35.75 50.55 40.40
CA GLU A 62 -35.14 50.01 41.63
C GLU A 62 -35.52 48.54 41.89
N THR A 63 -36.74 48.13 41.54
CA THR A 63 -37.20 46.74 41.73
C THR A 63 -36.54 45.75 40.75
N GLY A 64 -35.99 46.23 39.64
CA GLY A 64 -35.34 45.41 38.62
C GLY A 64 -33.84 45.14 38.86
N LYS A 65 -33.22 45.78 39.86
CA LYS A 65 -31.76 45.65 40.10
C LYS A 65 -31.28 44.22 40.26
N GLY A 66 -32.04 43.37 40.97
CA GLY A 66 -31.71 41.94 41.12
C GLY A 66 -31.74 41.17 39.79
N PHE A 67 -32.73 41.45 38.94
CA PHE A 67 -32.83 40.85 37.60
C PHE A 67 -31.69 41.30 36.68
N ALA A 68 -31.24 42.56 36.77
CA ALA A 68 -30.10 43.05 35.99
C ALA A 68 -28.80 42.29 36.31
N VAL A 69 -28.57 41.95 37.59
CA VAL A 69 -27.40 41.14 38.00
C VAL A 69 -27.45 39.76 37.37
N VAL A 70 -28.61 39.09 37.44
CA VAL A 70 -28.78 37.76 36.84
C VAL A 70 -28.59 37.80 35.33
N ALA A 71 -29.16 38.80 34.65
CA ALA A 71 -29.04 38.92 33.20
C ALA A 71 -27.59 39.15 32.73
N ASN A 72 -26.82 39.96 33.45
CA ASN A 72 -25.38 40.12 33.19
C ASN A 72 -24.61 38.80 33.40
N GLU A 73 -24.95 38.03 34.42
CA GLU A 73 -24.30 36.73 34.68
C GLU A 73 -24.63 35.72 33.57
N VAL A 74 -25.88 35.69 33.09
CA VAL A 74 -26.27 34.87 31.93
C VAL A 74 -25.47 35.25 30.69
N GLN A 75 -25.27 36.55 30.44
CA GLN A 75 -24.48 37.03 29.30
C GLN A 75 -23.01 36.61 29.40
N ARG A 76 -22.43 36.67 30.61
CA ARG A 76 -21.07 36.20 30.90
C ARG A 76 -20.93 34.70 30.69
N LEU A 77 -21.89 33.91 31.17
CA LEU A 77 -21.91 32.45 30.96
C LEU A 77 -22.03 32.10 29.47
N ALA A 78 -22.87 32.82 28.72
CA ALA A 78 -23.00 32.62 27.28
C ALA A 78 -21.71 32.96 26.51
N GLN A 79 -20.97 33.99 26.95
CA GLN A 79 -19.66 34.31 26.39
C GLN A 79 -18.64 33.20 26.68
N GLY A 80 -18.55 32.74 27.92
CA GLY A 80 -17.64 31.65 28.29
C GLY A 80 -17.97 30.32 27.59
N ALA A 81 -19.25 30.04 27.34
CA ALA A 81 -19.68 28.89 26.56
C ALA A 81 -19.22 28.97 25.08
N SER A 82 -19.29 30.16 24.48
CA SER A 82 -18.79 30.41 23.11
C SER A 82 -17.29 30.13 23.02
N GLU A 83 -16.51 30.74 23.92
CA GLU A 83 -15.05 30.61 23.94
C GLU A 83 -14.61 29.17 24.18
N THR A 84 -15.31 28.46 25.08
CA THR A 84 -15.02 27.04 25.36
C THR A 84 -15.29 26.17 24.13
N ALA A 85 -16.39 26.43 23.41
CA ALA A 85 -16.73 25.69 22.20
C ALA A 85 -15.76 25.97 21.05
N GLU A 86 -15.34 27.23 20.87
CA GLU A 86 -14.32 27.61 19.89
C GLU A 86 -13.00 26.89 20.16
N ARG A 87 -12.50 26.91 21.40
CA ARG A 87 -11.29 26.16 21.78
C ARG A 87 -11.46 24.66 21.60
N PHE A 88 -12.64 24.11 21.90
CA PHE A 88 -12.91 22.69 21.67
C PHE A 88 -12.83 22.35 20.18
N GLN A 89 -13.45 23.16 19.32
CA GLN A 89 -13.41 23.00 17.87
C GLN A 89 -11.96 23.01 17.36
N GLU A 90 -11.15 24.00 17.75
CA GLU A 90 -9.74 24.07 17.35
C GLU A 90 -8.94 22.83 17.77
N ASN A 91 -9.13 22.38 19.02
CA ASN A 91 -8.42 21.20 19.52
C ASN A 91 -8.83 19.92 18.78
N VAL A 92 -10.13 19.73 18.52
CA VAL A 92 -10.61 18.53 17.81
C VAL A 92 -10.17 18.56 16.36
N LEU A 93 -10.24 19.70 15.67
CA LEU A 93 -9.73 19.86 14.30
C LEU A 93 -8.22 19.55 14.22
N GLY A 94 -7.43 20.03 15.19
CA GLY A 94 -6.01 19.70 15.27
C GLY A 94 -5.76 18.20 15.39
N ARG A 95 -6.54 17.51 16.24
CA ARG A 95 -6.45 16.04 16.41
C ARG A 95 -6.93 15.27 15.16
N ILE A 96 -7.95 15.76 14.47
CA ILE A 96 -8.43 15.22 13.18
C ILE A 96 -7.32 15.30 12.15
N HIS A 97 -6.67 16.45 12.02
CA HIS A 97 -5.54 16.62 11.09
C HIS A 97 -4.39 15.66 11.41
N GLN A 98 -4.00 15.55 12.69
CA GLN A 98 -2.96 14.62 13.10
C GLN A 98 -3.35 13.16 12.78
N SER A 99 -4.59 12.76 13.07
CA SER A 99 -5.07 11.42 12.76
C SER A 99 -5.09 11.13 11.27
N ARG A 100 -5.34 12.13 10.42
CA ARG A 100 -5.31 12.00 8.97
C ARG A 100 -3.89 11.79 8.46
N SER A 101 -2.93 12.59 8.91
CA SER A 101 -1.52 12.42 8.55
C SER A 101 -1.00 11.04 8.95
N MET A 102 -1.34 10.58 10.15
CA MET A 102 -0.98 9.22 10.60
C MET A 102 -1.59 8.13 9.71
N ALA A 103 -2.84 8.29 9.27
CA ALA A 103 -3.46 7.34 8.36
C ALA A 103 -2.77 7.32 7.00
N ASP A 104 -2.40 8.48 6.46
CA ASP A 104 -1.69 8.57 5.17
C ASP A 104 -0.28 7.93 5.27
N GLU A 105 0.47 8.18 6.35
CA GLU A 105 1.77 7.53 6.61
C GLU A 105 1.64 6.00 6.71
N LEU A 106 0.59 5.49 7.36
CA LEU A 106 0.34 4.05 7.45
C LEU A 106 0.07 3.41 6.09
N VAL A 107 -0.63 4.10 5.18
CA VAL A 107 -0.83 3.59 3.81
C VAL A 107 0.50 3.47 3.10
N GLU A 108 1.32 4.51 3.15
CA GLU A 108 2.63 4.54 2.48
C GLU A 108 3.54 3.42 3.00
N GLN A 109 3.59 3.23 4.32
CA GLN A 109 4.36 2.14 4.92
C GLN A 109 3.86 0.76 4.50
N MET A 110 2.54 0.54 4.46
CA MET A 110 1.98 -0.76 4.05
C MET A 110 2.28 -1.09 2.58
N GLU A 111 2.21 -0.10 1.69
CA GLU A 111 2.54 -0.29 0.28
C GLU A 111 4.05 -0.55 0.09
N GLY A 112 4.90 0.22 0.78
CA GLY A 112 6.34 0.06 0.73
C GLY A 112 6.81 -1.31 1.21
N VAL A 113 6.35 -1.76 2.38
CA VAL A 113 6.71 -3.07 2.94
C VAL A 113 6.30 -4.21 2.00
N ARG A 114 5.07 -4.17 1.47
CA ARG A 114 4.59 -5.23 0.57
C ARG A 114 5.40 -5.32 -0.72
N LEU A 115 5.80 -4.18 -1.29
CA LEU A 115 6.64 -4.15 -2.49
C LEU A 115 8.05 -4.68 -2.20
N ILE A 116 8.62 -4.36 -1.04
CA ILE A 116 9.90 -4.89 -0.58
C ILE A 116 9.84 -6.41 -0.44
N ASP A 117 8.82 -6.95 0.23
CA ASP A 117 8.65 -8.39 0.41
C ASP A 117 8.52 -9.14 -0.93
N LEU A 118 7.77 -8.55 -1.88
CA LEU A 118 7.64 -9.10 -3.22
C LEU A 118 8.98 -9.09 -3.96
N ALA A 119 9.72 -7.97 -3.91
CA ALA A 119 11.04 -7.86 -4.53
C ALA A 119 12.03 -8.86 -3.94
N GLN A 120 12.06 -9.01 -2.61
CA GLN A 120 12.90 -10.00 -1.93
C GLN A 120 12.53 -11.43 -2.35
N THR A 121 11.25 -11.75 -2.46
CA THR A 121 10.78 -13.07 -2.92
C THR A 121 11.24 -13.36 -4.35
N LEU A 122 11.11 -12.39 -5.26
CA LEU A 122 11.57 -12.52 -6.65
C LEU A 122 13.09 -12.71 -6.73
N VAL A 123 13.86 -11.95 -5.95
CA VAL A 123 15.31 -12.11 -5.86
C VAL A 123 15.68 -13.50 -5.37
N GLN A 124 15.01 -14.02 -4.35
CA GLN A 124 15.23 -15.38 -3.84
C GLN A 124 14.95 -16.44 -4.92
N PHE A 125 13.90 -16.29 -5.72
CA PHE A 125 13.64 -17.21 -6.83
C PHE A 125 14.73 -17.16 -7.89
N ILE A 126 15.21 -15.96 -8.25
CA ILE A 126 16.31 -15.81 -9.21
C ILE A 126 17.58 -16.46 -8.67
N VAL A 127 17.96 -16.18 -7.42
CA VAL A 127 19.15 -16.76 -6.79
C VAL A 127 19.07 -18.28 -6.75
N ARG A 128 17.94 -18.83 -6.30
CA ARG A 128 17.72 -20.29 -6.27
C ARG A 128 17.82 -20.89 -7.66
N ASN A 129 17.19 -20.26 -8.66
CA ASN A 129 17.22 -20.73 -10.03
C ASN A 129 18.64 -20.72 -10.64
N LEU A 130 19.43 -19.67 -10.37
CA LEU A 130 20.83 -19.61 -10.82
C LEU A 130 21.72 -20.64 -10.11
N PHE A 131 21.48 -20.88 -8.82
CA PHE A 131 22.22 -21.89 -8.06
C PHE A 131 21.95 -23.30 -8.58
N GLU A 132 20.67 -23.66 -8.78
CA GLU A 132 20.26 -24.96 -9.34
C GLU A 132 20.90 -25.18 -10.72
N ARG A 133 20.84 -24.17 -11.62
CA ARG A 133 21.48 -24.23 -12.94
C ARG A 133 22.98 -24.43 -12.91
N THR A 134 23.67 -23.82 -11.94
CA THR A 134 25.12 -24.00 -11.79
C THR A 134 25.46 -25.44 -11.42
N ALA A 135 24.63 -26.07 -10.56
CA ALA A 135 24.77 -27.49 -10.23
C ALA A 135 24.47 -28.39 -11.44
N ASP A 136 23.44 -28.07 -12.24
CA ASP A 136 23.08 -28.81 -13.45
C ASP A 136 24.22 -28.82 -14.48
N VAL A 137 24.79 -27.65 -14.79
CA VAL A 137 25.92 -27.54 -15.73
C VAL A 137 27.13 -28.35 -15.25
N ARG A 138 27.41 -28.34 -13.95
CA ARG A 138 28.48 -29.17 -13.37
C ARG A 138 28.19 -30.66 -13.59
N TRP A 139 26.94 -31.09 -13.42
CA TRP A 139 26.55 -32.47 -13.67
C TRP A 139 26.66 -32.83 -15.16
N TRP A 140 26.20 -31.95 -16.06
CA TRP A 140 26.35 -32.15 -17.51
C TRP A 140 27.81 -32.30 -17.92
N ALA A 141 28.71 -31.46 -17.39
CA ALA A 141 30.14 -31.55 -17.68
C ALA A 141 30.77 -32.90 -17.28
N THR A 142 30.15 -33.65 -16.37
CA THR A 142 30.58 -35.01 -15.99
C THR A 142 29.96 -36.13 -16.81
N ASP A 143 28.99 -35.84 -17.70
CA ASP A 143 28.38 -36.85 -18.58
C ASP A 143 29.44 -37.33 -19.60
N SER A 144 29.69 -38.65 -19.61
CA SER A 144 30.73 -39.27 -20.43
C SER A 144 30.51 -39.12 -21.92
N ALA A 145 29.27 -38.93 -22.36
CA ALA A 145 28.99 -38.64 -23.75
C ALA A 145 29.53 -37.28 -24.19
N LEU A 146 29.60 -36.30 -23.29
CA LEU A 146 30.05 -34.95 -23.61
C LEU A 146 31.58 -34.87 -23.64
N TRP A 147 32.25 -35.18 -22.54
CA TRP A 147 33.71 -35.09 -22.49
C TRP A 147 34.38 -36.15 -23.37
N GLY A 148 33.81 -37.35 -23.50
CA GLY A 148 34.35 -38.40 -24.38
C GLY A 148 34.29 -38.03 -25.87
N ALA A 149 33.34 -37.18 -26.28
CA ALA A 149 33.27 -36.64 -27.64
C ALA A 149 34.29 -35.51 -27.89
N LEU A 150 34.78 -34.86 -26.83
CA LEU A 150 35.84 -33.85 -26.90
C LEU A 150 37.23 -34.48 -26.83
N GLU A 151 37.40 -35.55 -26.07
CA GLU A 151 38.67 -36.26 -25.92
C GLU A 151 39.07 -37.02 -27.20
N GLU A 152 38.12 -37.73 -27.81
CA GLU A 152 38.33 -38.48 -29.05
C GLU A 152 37.27 -38.09 -30.09
N PRO A 153 37.48 -37.00 -30.83
CA PRO A 153 36.47 -36.48 -31.75
C PRO A 153 36.13 -37.47 -32.88
N SER A 154 34.86 -37.87 -32.96
CA SER A 154 34.33 -38.67 -34.06
C SER A 154 32.89 -38.27 -34.38
N ALA A 155 32.44 -38.54 -35.62
CA ALA A 155 31.08 -38.23 -36.04
C ALA A 155 30.03 -38.97 -35.18
N GLU A 156 30.34 -40.22 -34.81
CA GLU A 156 29.49 -41.05 -33.95
C GLU A 156 29.38 -40.49 -32.53
N LYS A 157 30.51 -40.15 -31.90
CA LYS A 157 30.53 -39.58 -30.54
C LYS A 157 29.87 -38.20 -30.49
N ALA A 158 30.09 -37.36 -31.50
CA ALA A 158 29.40 -36.07 -31.61
C ALA A 158 27.87 -36.22 -31.76
N GLN A 159 27.41 -37.25 -32.49
CA GLN A 159 25.99 -37.56 -32.60
C GLN A 159 25.41 -38.10 -31.29
N HIS A 160 26.17 -38.94 -30.57
CA HIS A 160 25.78 -39.42 -29.24
C HIS A 160 25.68 -38.26 -28.22
N ALA A 161 26.67 -37.37 -28.20
CA ALA A 161 26.66 -36.15 -27.39
C ALA A 161 25.43 -35.26 -27.70
N ALA A 162 25.14 -35.04 -28.99
CA ALA A 162 23.96 -34.29 -29.41
C ALA A 162 22.64 -34.93 -28.93
N ALA A 163 22.53 -36.26 -29.00
CA ALA A 163 21.36 -36.98 -28.49
C ALA A 163 21.21 -36.84 -26.96
N ARG A 164 22.32 -36.90 -26.21
CA ARG A 164 22.35 -36.68 -24.76
C ARG A 164 21.97 -35.25 -24.38
N LEU A 165 22.55 -34.25 -25.05
CA LEU A 165 22.14 -32.85 -24.91
C LEU A 165 20.65 -32.66 -25.23
N GLY A 166 20.13 -33.36 -26.25
CA GLY A 166 18.71 -33.38 -26.59
C GLY A 166 17.82 -33.95 -25.49
N VAL A 167 18.26 -34.98 -24.76
CA VAL A 167 17.56 -35.51 -23.58
C VAL A 167 17.55 -34.47 -22.46
N ILE A 168 18.71 -33.89 -22.16
CA ILE A 168 18.85 -32.86 -21.14
C ILE A 168 17.94 -31.67 -21.47
N ASN A 169 18.03 -31.10 -22.66
CA ASN A 169 17.27 -29.92 -23.06
C ASN A 169 15.74 -30.11 -22.95
N ARG A 170 15.22 -31.34 -23.09
CA ARG A 170 13.79 -31.63 -22.86
C ARG A 170 13.34 -31.43 -21.41
N PHE A 171 14.24 -31.62 -20.44
CA PHE A 171 13.95 -31.38 -19.03
C PHE A 171 14.18 -29.92 -18.61
N TYR A 172 14.86 -29.11 -19.44
CA TYR A 172 15.16 -27.70 -19.17
C TYR A 172 14.55 -26.79 -20.23
N THR A 173 13.22 -26.74 -20.27
CA THR A 173 12.42 -26.03 -21.29
C THR A 173 12.61 -24.52 -21.36
N VAL A 174 13.35 -23.94 -20.41
CA VAL A 174 13.76 -22.53 -20.42
C VAL A 174 14.86 -22.24 -21.45
N TYR A 175 15.59 -23.27 -21.89
CA TYR A 175 16.61 -23.13 -22.93
C TYR A 175 16.03 -23.52 -24.29
N LEU A 176 16.36 -22.68 -25.27
CA LEU A 176 16.00 -22.95 -26.67
C LEU A 176 16.86 -24.07 -27.27
N ASP A 177 18.12 -24.14 -26.84
CA ASP A 177 19.12 -25.12 -27.26
C ASP A 177 20.22 -25.25 -26.19
N LEU A 178 20.95 -26.37 -26.21
CA LEU A 178 22.20 -26.56 -25.49
C LEU A 178 23.29 -26.88 -26.51
N VAL A 179 24.36 -26.10 -26.50
CA VAL A 179 25.44 -26.19 -27.48
C VAL A 179 26.74 -26.56 -26.77
N MET A 180 27.43 -27.56 -27.31
CA MET A 180 28.74 -27.99 -26.84
C MET A 180 29.79 -27.54 -27.84
N THR A 181 30.79 -26.81 -27.34
CA THR A 181 31.96 -26.35 -28.11
C THR A 181 33.22 -27.05 -27.64
N ASP A 182 34.26 -27.05 -28.48
CA ASP A 182 35.62 -27.35 -28.04
C ASP A 182 36.26 -26.14 -27.33
N ALA A 183 37.51 -26.30 -26.89
CA ALA A 183 38.27 -25.26 -26.22
C ALA A 183 38.61 -24.05 -27.11
N LYS A 184 38.40 -24.14 -28.42
CA LYS A 184 38.60 -23.06 -29.39
C LYS A 184 37.29 -22.34 -29.73
N GLY A 185 36.17 -22.74 -29.12
CA GLY A 185 34.85 -22.17 -29.40
C GLY A 185 34.12 -22.82 -30.59
N GLN A 186 34.67 -23.88 -31.19
CA GLN A 186 34.05 -24.54 -32.33
C GLN A 186 32.92 -25.47 -31.88
N VAL A 187 31.73 -25.33 -32.47
CA VAL A 187 30.55 -26.14 -32.13
C VAL A 187 30.72 -27.59 -32.59
N ILE A 188 30.67 -28.50 -31.62
CA ILE A 188 30.78 -29.96 -31.80
C ILE A 188 29.39 -30.62 -31.84
N ALA A 189 28.49 -30.22 -30.93
CA ALA A 189 27.15 -30.78 -30.81
C ALA A 189 26.12 -29.71 -30.37
N SER A 190 24.85 -29.94 -30.70
CA SER A 190 23.71 -29.11 -30.29
C SER A 190 22.54 -30.03 -29.95
N ALA A 191 21.77 -29.68 -28.91
CA ALA A 191 20.63 -30.44 -28.43
C ALA A 191 19.45 -30.43 -29.40
N ASN A 192 19.31 -29.33 -30.15
CA ASN A 192 18.17 -29.09 -31.03
C ASN A 192 18.54 -29.41 -32.49
N PRO A 193 17.95 -30.46 -33.08
CA PRO A 193 18.26 -30.85 -34.45
C PRO A 193 18.01 -29.75 -35.49
N ARG A 194 17.11 -28.80 -35.20
CA ARG A 194 16.84 -27.65 -36.08
C ARG A 194 18.04 -26.71 -36.16
N TYR A 195 18.68 -26.42 -35.03
CA TYR A 195 19.82 -25.51 -34.98
C TYR A 195 21.14 -26.21 -35.30
N GLN A 196 21.24 -27.51 -35.01
CA GLN A 196 22.45 -28.29 -35.22
C GLN A 196 23.02 -28.19 -36.64
N ARG A 197 22.18 -28.19 -37.68
CA ARG A 197 22.62 -28.02 -39.08
C ARG A 197 23.27 -26.66 -39.35
N SER A 198 22.80 -25.62 -38.67
CA SER A 198 23.25 -24.24 -38.85
C SER A 198 24.40 -23.84 -37.92
N LEU A 199 24.61 -24.60 -36.85
CA LEU A 199 25.59 -24.31 -35.80
C LEU A 199 26.85 -25.17 -35.91
N LYS A 200 26.76 -26.41 -36.42
CA LYS A 200 27.92 -27.32 -36.47
C LYS A 200 29.11 -26.68 -37.19
N GLY A 201 30.27 -26.67 -36.52
CA GLY A 201 31.51 -26.10 -37.05
C GLY A 201 31.62 -24.58 -37.02
N LYS A 202 30.58 -23.85 -36.55
CA LYS A 202 30.69 -22.42 -36.28
C LYS A 202 31.58 -22.18 -35.08
N ASP A 203 32.26 -21.04 -35.11
CA ASP A 203 33.00 -20.48 -34.01
C ASP A 203 32.07 -19.57 -33.18
N LEU A 204 32.07 -19.74 -31.86
CA LEU A 204 31.30 -18.95 -30.91
C LEU A 204 32.17 -18.20 -29.89
N SER A 205 33.50 -18.15 -30.12
CA SER A 205 34.44 -17.40 -29.28
C SER A 205 34.38 -15.88 -29.45
#